data_AF-A0AAV5VTZ5-F1
#
_entry.id   AF-A0AAV5VTZ5-F1
#
_cell.length_a   1.000
_cell.length_b   1.000
_cell.length_c   1.000
_cell.angle_alpha   90.00
_cell.angle_beta   90.00
_cell.angle_gamma   90.00
#
_symmetry.space_group_name_H-M   'P 1'
#
loop_
_entity.id
_entity.type
_entity.pdbx_description
1 polymer ?
#
loop_
_entity_poly.entity_id
_entity_poly.type
_entity_poly.pdbx_seq_one_letter_code
_entity_poly.pdbx_strand_id
1 'polypeptide(L)'
;FFCRFQTMYGIIIVPVHIISFYLLLFHTKKWARAIRIGYLCNQLLMFSHDIWTCFLFRGYVLLPYPVAFCSGLFCSRLGSFTGMGIEMIFMIHFIFNPLFLLLMMQQQVMHANSGYRIPK
;
A
#
# COMPACT_ATOMS: atom_id res chain seq x y z
N PHE A 1 -13.36 21.27 2.01
CA PHE A 1 -13.80 20.14 2.85
C PHE A 1 -12.95 18.89 2.56
N PHE A 2 -12.85 18.46 1.30
CA PHE A 2 -12.15 17.23 0.89
C PHE A 2 -10.63 17.18 1.18
N CYS A 3 -9.85 18.25 0.94
CA CYS A 3 -8.42 18.25 1.30
C CYS A 3 -8.18 18.13 2.82
N ARG A 4 -9.15 18.54 3.66
CA ARG A 4 -9.07 18.34 5.11
C ARG A 4 -9.32 16.88 5.47
N PHE A 5 -10.28 16.22 4.81
CA PHE A 5 -10.56 14.80 5.04
C PHE A 5 -9.33 13.92 4.77
N GLN A 6 -8.68 14.10 3.61
CA GLN A 6 -7.52 13.29 3.23
C GLN A 6 -6.32 13.51 4.17
N THR A 7 -6.12 14.74 4.62
CA THR A 7 -5.07 15.06 5.60
C THR A 7 -5.39 14.47 6.99
N MET A 8 -6.65 14.54 7.43
CA MET A 8 -7.08 13.95 8.70
C MET A 8 -7.00 12.42 8.68
N TYR A 9 -7.40 11.79 7.57
CA TYR A 9 -7.21 10.37 7.33
C TYR A 9 -5.72 9.99 7.39
N GLY A 10 -4.86 10.76 6.72
CA GLY A 10 -3.40 10.59 6.78
C GLY A 10 -2.84 10.65 8.21
N ILE A 11 -3.32 11.57 9.04
CA ILE A 11 -2.89 11.68 10.44
C ILE A 11 -3.30 10.45 11.27
N ILE A 12 -4.47 9.87 10.99
CA ILE A 12 -5.00 8.70 11.70
C ILE A 12 -4.35 7.40 11.21
N ILE A 13 -4.06 7.27 9.92
CA ILE A 13 -3.53 6.03 9.34
C ILE A 13 -2.05 5.81 9.69
N VAL A 14 -1.27 6.89 9.87
CA VAL A 14 0.15 6.81 10.26
C VAL A 14 0.38 6.05 11.58
N PRO A 15 -0.30 6.35 12.70
CA PRO A 15 -0.12 5.58 13.94
C PRO A 15 -0.58 4.12 13.79
N VAL A 16 -1.58 3.84 12.95
CA VAL A 16 -1.99 2.46 12.64
C VAL A 16 -0.82 1.71 12.00
N HIS A 17 -0.14 2.29 11.01
CA HIS A 17 1.05 1.66 10.42
C HIS A 17 2.17 1.46 11.44
N ILE A 18 2.43 2.42 12.32
CA ILE A 18 3.45 2.31 13.38
C ILE A 18 3.15 1.12 14.29
N ILE A 19 1.89 0.95 14.72
CA ILE A 19 1.47 -0.19 15.54
C ILE A 19 1.63 -1.50 14.78
N SER A 20 1.26 -1.55 13.49
CA SER A 20 1.46 -2.74 12.66
C SER A 20 2.95 -3.10 12.51
N PHE A 21 3.84 -2.11 12.30
CA PHE A 21 5.27 -2.35 12.26
C PHE A 21 5.81 -2.86 13.59
N TYR A 22 5.34 -2.30 14.71
CA TYR A 22 5.71 -2.77 16.04
C TYR A 22 5.32 -4.25 16.23
N LEU A 23 4.08 -4.62 15.89
CA LEU A 23 3.62 -6.00 15.95
C LEU A 23 4.45 -6.93 15.04
N LEU A 24 4.72 -6.51 13.80
CA LEU A 24 5.51 -7.27 12.82
C LEU A 24 6.99 -7.39 13.18
N LEU A 25 7.55 -6.48 13.98
CA LEU A 25 8.95 -6.54 14.39
C LEU A 25 9.14 -7.30 15.70
N PHE A 26 8.24 -7.13 16.67
CA PHE A 26 8.44 -7.67 18.02
C PHE A 26 7.63 -8.94 18.30
N HIS A 27 6.43 -9.08 17.74
CA HIS A 27 5.51 -10.18 18.06
C HIS A 27 5.51 -11.35 17.07
N THR A 28 6.17 -11.25 15.92
CA THR A 28 6.17 -12.30 14.87
C THR A 28 7.47 -13.10 14.79
N LYS A 29 8.28 -13.15 15.86
CA LYS A 29 9.57 -13.86 15.87
C LYS A 29 9.47 -15.36 15.55
N LYS A 30 8.31 -15.97 15.77
CA LYS A 30 8.05 -17.41 15.50
C LYS A 30 7.71 -17.70 14.03
N TRP A 31 7.53 -16.68 13.19
CA TRP A 31 7.09 -16.87 11.80
C TRP A 31 8.26 -17.22 10.88
N ALA A 32 7.97 -17.92 9.79
CA ALA A 32 8.97 -18.18 8.75
C ALA A 32 9.53 -16.86 8.20
N ARG A 33 10.85 -16.79 8.04
CA ARG A 33 11.57 -15.56 7.65
C ARG A 33 11.02 -14.94 6.36
N ALA A 34 10.68 -15.76 5.36
CA ALA A 34 10.11 -15.31 4.10
C ALA A 34 8.74 -14.64 4.27
N ILE A 35 7.86 -15.23 5.08
CA ILE A 35 6.53 -14.67 5.41
C ILE A 35 6.70 -13.34 6.14
N ARG A 36 7.60 -13.27 7.13
CA ARG A 36 7.84 -12.04 7.89
C ARG A 36 8.35 -10.90 7.01
N ILE A 37 9.29 -11.19 6.09
CA ILE A 37 9.79 -10.20 5.12
C ILE A 37 8.67 -9.77 4.17
N GLY A 38 7.85 -10.72 3.68
CA GLY A 38 6.72 -10.41 2.81
C GLY A 38 5.72 -9.45 3.46
N TYR A 39 5.35 -9.70 4.71
CA TYR A 39 4.45 -8.78 5.45
C TYR A 39 5.10 -7.43 5.75
N LEU A 40 6.40 -7.38 6.05
CA LEU A 40 7.11 -6.10 6.24
C LEU A 40 7.15 -5.29 4.93
N CYS A 41 7.46 -5.93 3.80
CA CYS A 41 7.42 -5.29 2.48
C CYS A 41 6.00 -4.81 2.15
N ASN A 42 4.99 -5.63 2.41
CA ASN A 42 3.59 -5.27 2.19
C ASN A 42 3.19 -4.05 3.04
N GLN A 43 3.59 -4.02 4.31
CA GLN A 43 3.31 -2.90 5.21
C GLN A 43 4.03 -1.61 4.76
N LEU A 44 5.27 -1.72 4.28
CA LEU A 44 6.03 -0.59 3.71
C LEU A 44 5.38 -0.04 2.44
N LEU A 45 4.90 -0.91 1.57
CA LEU A 45 4.17 -0.52 0.37
C LEU A 45 2.91 0.25 0.73
N MET A 46 2.08 -0.28 1.64
CA MET A 46 0.85 0.38 2.08
C MET A 46 1.14 1.74 2.74
N PHE A 47 2.12 1.81 3.63
CA PHE A 47 2.53 3.07 4.25
C PHE A 47 3.02 4.10 3.23
N SER A 48 3.81 3.68 2.23
CA SER A 48 4.30 4.57 1.18
C SER A 48 3.16 5.10 0.32
N HIS A 49 2.17 4.27 0.02
CA HIS A 49 0.98 4.67 -0.71
C HIS A 49 0.12 5.66 0.07
N ASP A 50 -0.09 5.44 1.36
CA ASP A 50 -0.87 6.36 2.18
C ASP A 50 -0.15 7.72 2.34
N ILE A 51 1.18 7.72 2.42
CA ILE A 51 1.97 8.96 2.34
C ILE A 51 1.77 9.64 0.99
N TRP A 52 1.91 8.89 -0.10
CA TRP A 52 1.80 9.40 -1.47
C TRP A 52 0.42 10.04 -1.71
N THR A 53 -0.65 9.31 -1.43
CA THR A 53 -2.03 9.74 -1.68
C THR A 53 -2.45 10.86 -0.73
N CYS A 54 -2.15 10.77 0.57
CA CYS A 54 -2.65 11.72 1.56
C CYS A 54 -1.86 13.02 1.64
N PHE A 55 -0.55 12.99 1.35
CA PHE A 55 0.32 14.15 1.53
C PHE A 55 0.90 14.68 0.21
N LEU A 56 1.44 13.83 -0.66
CA LEU A 56 2.18 14.28 -1.86
C LEU A 56 1.27 14.62 -3.04
N PHE A 57 0.39 13.69 -3.42
CA PHE A 57 -0.46 13.82 -4.60
C PHE A 57 -1.77 14.54 -4.26
N ARG A 58 -2.40 14.18 -3.12
CA ARG A 58 -3.74 14.67 -2.73
C ARG A 58 -4.73 14.57 -3.89
N GLY A 59 -4.74 13.38 -4.50
CA GLY A 59 -5.68 13.03 -5.55
C GLY A 59 -7.03 12.71 -4.95
N TYR A 60 -8.07 13.39 -5.43
CA TYR A 60 -9.45 13.02 -5.12
C TYR A 60 -10.15 12.56 -6.39
N VAL A 61 -10.65 11.33 -6.36
CA VAL A 61 -11.56 10.82 -7.38
C VAL A 61 -12.97 11.21 -6.95
N LEU A 62 -13.58 12.17 -7.64
CA LEU A 62 -15.00 12.51 -7.42
C LEU A 62 -15.90 11.40 -7.94
N LEU A 63 -15.95 10.22 -7.31
CA LEU A 63 -16.94 9.21 -7.69
C LEU A 63 -18.36 9.83 -7.63
N PRO A 64 -19.18 9.69 -8.70
CA PRO A 64 -19.02 8.80 -9.86
C PRO A 64 -18.33 9.43 -11.09
N TYR A 65 -17.92 10.69 -11.05
CA TYR A 65 -17.25 11.38 -12.15
C TYR A 65 -15.74 11.07 -12.20
N PRO A 66 -15.17 10.76 -13.37
CA PRO A 66 -13.74 10.46 -13.54
C PRO A 66 -12.86 11.72 -13.47
N VAL A 67 -13.31 12.77 -12.77
CA VAL A 67 -12.54 13.99 -12.60
C VAL A 67 -11.67 13.81 -11.38
N ALA A 68 -10.43 13.42 -11.63
CA ALA A 68 -9.39 13.38 -10.62
C ALA A 68 -8.82 14.79 -10.45
N PHE A 69 -9.09 15.40 -9.31
CA PHE A 69 -8.44 16.66 -8.93
C PHE A 69 -7.21 16.37 -8.12
N CYS A 70 -6.12 17.02 -8.48
CA CYS A 70 -4.83 16.87 -7.84
C CYS A 70 -4.41 18.24 -7.30
N SER A 71 -4.23 18.32 -5.98
CA SER A 71 -4.03 19.58 -5.23
C SER A 71 -2.75 19.58 -4.38
N GLY A 72 -1.96 18.51 -4.49
CA GLY A 72 -0.71 18.34 -3.75
C GLY A 72 0.48 19.07 -4.38
N LEU A 73 1.58 19.10 -3.62
CA LEU A 73 2.86 19.70 -4.02
C LEU A 73 3.40 19.14 -5.35
N PHE A 74 3.14 17.85 -5.61
CA PHE A 74 3.53 17.21 -6.87
C PHE A 74 2.74 17.76 -8.06
N CYS A 75 1.45 18.07 -7.87
CA CYS A 75 0.61 18.64 -8.92
C CYS A 75 1.07 20.04 -9.35
N SER A 76 1.42 20.87 -8.36
CA SER A 76 1.86 22.24 -8.62
C SER A 76 3.18 22.31 -9.39
N ARG A 77 3.99 21.24 -9.36
CA ARG A 77 5.31 21.20 -10.02
C ARG A 77 5.31 20.47 -11.37
N LEU A 78 4.59 19.36 -11.51
CA LEU A 78 4.62 18.54 -12.74
C LEU A 78 3.49 18.86 -13.74
N GLY A 79 2.49 19.63 -13.32
CA GLY A 79 1.29 19.88 -14.11
C GLY A 79 0.28 18.73 -14.04
N SER A 80 -1.00 19.06 -14.25
CA SER A 80 -2.12 18.14 -13.99
C SER A 80 -2.10 16.88 -14.86
N PHE A 81 -1.70 16.98 -16.14
CA PHE A 81 -1.73 15.83 -17.05
C PHE A 81 -0.63 14.81 -16.72
N THR A 82 0.61 15.25 -16.58
CA THR A 82 1.75 14.40 -16.23
C THR A 82 1.59 13.81 -14.83
N GLY A 83 1.10 14.59 -13.87
CA GLY A 83 0.82 14.10 -12.51
C GLY A 83 -0.21 12.97 -12.51
N MET A 84 -1.29 13.11 -13.27
CA MET A 84 -2.31 12.06 -13.40
C MET A 84 -1.79 10.79 -14.07
N GLY A 85 -0.91 10.91 -15.08
CA GLY A 85 -0.26 9.75 -15.70
C GLY A 85 0.61 8.97 -14.72
N ILE A 86 1.39 9.67 -13.90
CA ILE A 86 2.23 9.06 -12.85
C ILE A 86 1.34 8.38 -11.79
N GLU A 87 0.25 9.02 -11.39
CA GLU A 87 -0.70 8.45 -10.42
C GLU A 87 -1.31 7.14 -10.91
N MET A 88 -1.72 7.06 -12.17
CA MET A 88 -2.30 5.84 -12.73
C MET A 88 -1.30 4.68 -12.72
N ILE A 89 -0.04 4.95 -13.10
CA ILE A 89 1.03 3.94 -13.04
C ILE A 89 1.28 3.51 -11.59
N PHE A 90 1.31 4.47 -10.66
CA PHE A 90 1.51 4.22 -9.25
C PHE A 90 0.39 3.33 -8.66
N MET A 91 -0.87 3.64 -8.96
CA MET A 91 -2.04 2.87 -8.50
C MET A 91 -2.04 1.44 -9.04
N ILE A 92 -1.72 1.25 -10.33
CA ILE A 92 -1.56 -0.08 -10.92
C ILE A 92 -0.53 -0.89 -10.14
N HIS A 93 0.68 -0.34 -9.95
CA HIS A 93 1.74 -1.04 -9.22
C HIS A 93 1.35 -1.29 -7.76
N PHE A 94 0.63 -0.35 -7.15
CA PHE A 94 0.19 -0.49 -5.77
C PHE A 94 -0.88 -1.57 -5.59
N ILE A 95 -1.71 -1.87 -6.60
CA ILE A 95 -2.67 -2.97 -6.50
C ILE A 95 -1.96 -4.32 -6.72
N PHE A 96 -1.13 -4.42 -7.76
CA PHE A 96 -0.55 -5.71 -8.16
C PHE A 96 0.54 -6.21 -7.21
N ASN A 97 1.43 -5.35 -6.72
CA ASN A 97 2.54 -5.76 -5.85
C ASN A 97 2.11 -6.39 -4.50
N PRO A 98 1.21 -5.77 -3.70
CA PRO A 98 0.77 -6.36 -2.44
C PRO A 98 -0.04 -7.63 -2.67
N LEU A 99 -0.88 -7.69 -3.72
CA LEU A 99 -1.62 -8.91 -4.08
C LEU A 99 -0.66 -10.06 -4.42
N PHE A 100 0.39 -9.79 -5.19
CA PHE A 100 1.43 -10.76 -5.50
C PHE A 100 2.18 -11.23 -4.24
N LEU A 101 2.58 -10.29 -3.37
CA LEU A 101 3.24 -10.61 -2.09
C LEU A 101 2.35 -11.48 -1.20
N LEU A 102 1.06 -11.15 -1.08
CA LEU A 102 0.08 -11.92 -0.32
C LEU A 102 -0.08 -13.33 -0.90
N LEU A 103 -0.18 -13.46 -2.22
CA LEU A 103 -0.28 -14.75 -2.89
C LEU A 103 0.95 -15.63 -2.62
N MET A 104 2.16 -15.07 -2.75
CA MET A 104 3.41 -15.80 -2.48
C MET A 104 3.50 -16.27 -1.02
N MET A 105 3.10 -15.42 -0.06
CA MET A 105 3.04 -15.81 1.34
C MET A 105 2.00 -16.92 1.59
N GLN A 106 0.83 -16.82 0.96
CA GLN A 106 -0.23 -17.83 1.08
C GLN A 106 0.22 -19.19 0.54
N GLN A 107 0.95 -19.22 -0.58
CA GLN A 107 1.52 -20.46 -1.12
C GLN A 107 2.50 -21.13 -0.16
N GLN A 108 3.31 -20.37 0.58
CA GLN A 108 4.24 -20.91 1.58
C GLN A 108 3.51 -21.52 2.79
N VAL A 109 2.40 -20.92 3.22
CA VAL A 109 1.57 -21.46 4.30
C VAL A 109 0.82 -22.71 3.87
N MET A 110 0.31 -22.74 2.64
CA MET A 110 -0.37 -23.92 2.10
C MET A 110 0.59 -25.10 1.93
N HIS A 111 1.83 -24.88 1.47
CA HIS A 111 2.83 -25.95 1.41
C HIS A 111 3.16 -26.56 2.77
N ALA A 112 3.12 -25.77 3.85
CA ALA A 112 3.39 -26.27 5.21
C ALA A 112 2.25 -27.14 5.78
N ASN A 113 1.00 -26.95 5.34
CA ASN A 113 -0.18 -27.66 5.82
C ASN A 113 -0.78 -28.65 4.81
N SER A 114 -0.27 -28.67 3.58
CA SER A 114 -0.73 -29.55 2.50
C SER A 114 -0.04 -30.92 2.62
N GLY A 115 -0.83 -31.98 2.79
CA GLY A 115 -0.36 -33.36 2.63
C GLY A 115 -0.01 -33.71 1.17
N TYR A 116 -0.24 -32.79 0.22
CA TYR A 116 0.04 -32.98 -1.19
C TYR A 116 1.52 -32.66 -1.49
N ARG A 117 2.34 -33.71 -1.62
CA ARG A 117 3.70 -33.62 -2.15
C ARG A 117 3.62 -33.37 -3.66
N ILE A 118 4.10 -32.20 -4.11
CA ILE A 118 4.38 -31.99 -5.53
C ILE A 118 5.56 -32.91 -5.89
N PRO A 119 5.40 -33.84 -6.86
CA PRO A 119 6.50 -34.70 -7.29
C PRO A 119 7.64 -33.84 -7.86
N LYS A 120 8.87 -34.23 -7.52
CA LYS A 120 10.11 -33.57 -7.95
C LYS A 120 10.30 -33.67 -9.46
#